data_AF-A0A9J6ZD75-F1
#
_entry.id   AF-A0A9J6ZD75-F1
#
_cell.length_a   1.000
_cell.length_b   1.000
_cell.length_c   1.000
_cell.angle_alpha   90.00
_cell.angle_beta   90.00
_cell.angle_gamma   90.00
#
_symmetry.space_group_name_H-M   'P 1'
#
loop_
_entity.id
_entity.type
_entity.pdbx_description
1 polymer ?
#
loop_
_entity_poly.entity_id
_entity_poly.type
_entity_poly.pdbx_seq_one_letter_code
_entity_poly.pdbx_strand_id
1 'polypeptide(L)' 'MLHFECECGNKTSFFATGDIDERGIESLDMEDDDAVSYIISEDRITLKCKFCGKRYELKKYDNL' A
#
# COMPACT_ATOMS: atom_id res chain seq x y z
N MET A 1 -9.91 5.85 6.38
CA MET A 1 -8.47 6.18 6.29
C MET A 1 -7.70 4.89 6.36
N LEU A 2 -6.90 4.59 5.34
CA LEU A 2 -6.16 3.34 5.22
C LEU A 2 -4.76 3.55 5.81
N HIS A 3 -4.24 2.58 6.55
CA HIS A 3 -2.93 2.68 7.20
C HIS A 3 -2.18 1.35 7.11
N PHE A 4 -0.85 1.44 7.10
CA PHE A 4 0.05 0.31 7.23
C PHE A 4 0.73 0.37 8.60
N GLU A 5 0.69 -0.75 9.34
CA GLU A 5 1.40 -0.91 10.61
C GLU A 5 2.28 -2.16 10.54
N CYS A 6 3.58 -1.97 10.71
CA CYS A 6 4.55 -3.04 10.79
C CYS A 6 4.76 -3.45 12.24
N GLU A 7 5.01 -4.74 12.49
CA GLU A 7 5.31 -5.27 13.82
C GLU A 7 6.54 -4.64 14.52
N CYS A 8 7.41 -3.93 13.79
CA CYS A 8 8.55 -3.21 14.37
C CYS A 8 8.18 -1.81 14.90
N GLY A 9 6.89 -1.44 14.86
CA GLY A 9 6.38 -0.13 15.28
C GLY A 9 6.36 0.93 14.18
N ASN A 10 6.79 0.62 12.95
CA ASN A 10 6.66 1.55 11.82
C ASN A 10 5.19 1.70 11.41
N LYS A 11 4.75 2.94 11.21
CA LYS A 11 3.38 3.29 10.82
C LYS A 11 3.42 4.31 9.69
N THR A 12 2.62 4.10 8.66
CA THR A 12 2.41 5.09 7.59
C THR A 12 0.95 5.08 7.18
N SER A 13 0.42 6.24 6.80
CA SER A 13 -0.95 6.38 6.34
C SER A 13 -1.00 6.56 4.83
N PHE A 14 -2.13 6.16 4.26
CA PHE A 14 -2.45 6.45 2.87
C PHE A 14 -3.49 7.57 2.81
N PHE A 15 -3.27 8.52 1.92
CA PHE A 15 -4.21 9.59 1.62
C PHE A 15 -4.70 9.49 0.19
N ALA A 16 -5.95 9.89 -0.03
CA ALA A 16 -6.50 9.99 -1.36
C ALA A 16 -5.89 11.19 -2.09
N THR A 17 -5.42 11.00 -3.31
CA THR A 17 -4.86 12.09 -4.11
C THR A 17 -5.95 12.99 -4.70
N GLY A 18 -7.19 12.50 -4.73
CA GLY A 18 -8.30 13.13 -5.45
C GLY A 18 -8.29 12.84 -6.95
N ASP A 19 -7.30 12.08 -7.44
CA ASP A 19 -7.26 11.62 -8.83
C ASP A 19 -8.11 10.36 -8.98
N ILE A 20 -9.19 10.49 -9.73
CA ILE A 20 -10.14 9.41 -10.03
C ILE A 20 -9.94 9.01 -11.49
N ASP A 21 -9.70 7.73 -11.74
CA ASP A 21 -9.52 7.20 -13.09
C ASP A 21 -10.86 7.04 -13.86
N GLU A 22 -10.79 6.64 -15.13
CA GLU A 22 -11.97 6.42 -16.00
C GLU A 22 -12.93 5.34 -15.46
N ARG A 23 -12.49 4.53 -14.50
CA ARG A 23 -13.25 3.45 -13.87
C ARG A 23 -13.83 3.85 -12.52
N GLY A 24 -13.64 5.10 -12.10
CA GLY A 24 -14.08 5.60 -10.79
C GLY A 24 -13.20 5.15 -9.63
N ILE A 25 -11.97 4.70 -9.90
CA ILE A 25 -11.01 4.27 -8.88
C ILE A 25 -10.18 5.48 -8.45
N GLU A 26 -10.22 5.79 -7.16
CA GLU A 26 -9.42 6.84 -6.56
C GLU A 26 -8.00 6.34 -6.26
N SER A 27 -7.01 7.14 -6.66
CA SER A 27 -5.60 6.86 -6.38
C SER A 27 -5.25 7.22 -4.94
N LEU A 28 -4.44 6.36 -4.31
CA LEU A 28 -3.93 6.56 -2.96
C LEU A 28 -2.42 6.75 -3.01
N ASP A 29 -1.92 7.76 -2.28
CA ASP A 29 -0.51 7.98 -2.03
C ASP A 29 -0.17 7.76 -0.55
N MET A 30 1.11 7.50 -0.27
CA MET A 30 1.63 7.32 1.08
C MET A 30 2.13 8.66 1.64
N GLU A 31 1.81 8.96 2.90
CA GLU A 31 2.30 10.19 3.57
C GLU A 31 3.84 10.23 3.69
N ASP A 32 4.46 9.06 3.84
CA ASP A 32 5.91 8.90 4.00
C ASP A 32 6.39 7.76 3.10
N ASP A 33 7.00 8.14 1.96
CA ASP A 33 7.57 7.21 0.99
C ASP A 33 8.83 6.51 1.51
N ASP A 34 9.43 7.00 2.60
CA ASP A 34 10.57 6.41 3.29
C ASP A 34 10.20 5.38 4.36
N ALA A 35 8.92 5.24 4.68
CA ALA A 35 8.45 4.22 5.62
C ALA A 35 8.23 2.85 4.96
N VAL A 36 7.68 2.82 3.74
CA VAL A 36 7.27 1.59 3.04
C VAL A 36 7.59 1.68 1.55
N SER A 37 8.09 0.59 0.98
CA SER A 37 8.15 0.41 -0.48
C SER A 37 7.13 -0.64 -0.91
N TYR A 38 6.53 -0.47 -2.09
CA TYR A 38 5.58 -1.44 -2.65
C TYR A 38 6.03 -1.98 -4.01
N ILE A 39 5.65 -3.22 -4.32
CA ILE A 39 5.84 -3.86 -5.62
C ILE A 39 4.48 -4.41 -6.04
N ILE A 40 4.00 -3.98 -7.22
CA ILE A 40 2.75 -4.46 -7.81
C ILE A 40 3.09 -5.54 -8.84
N SER A 41 2.36 -6.66 -8.80
CA SER A 41 2.38 -7.71 -9.79
C SER A 41 0.96 -8.01 -10.24
N GLU A 42 0.79 -8.93 -11.19
CA GLU A 42 -0.52 -9.24 -11.79
C GLU A 42 -1.58 -9.68 -10.76
N ASP A 43 -1.18 -10.46 -9.76
CA ASP A 43 -2.06 -11.11 -8.79
C ASP A 43 -1.85 -10.64 -7.33
N ARG A 44 -0.86 -9.78 -7.08
CA ARG A 44 -0.45 -9.44 -5.72
C ARG A 44 0.20 -8.06 -5.60
N ILE A 45 0.14 -7.51 -4.39
CA ILE A 45 0.91 -6.36 -3.95
C ILE A 45 1.82 -6.83 -2.80
N THR A 46 3.12 -6.53 -2.90
CA THR A 46 4.07 -6.74 -1.80
C THR A 46 4.43 -5.41 -1.17
N LEU A 47 4.13 -5.25 0.12
CA LEU A 47 4.58 -4.12 0.93
C LEU A 47 5.82 -4.54 1.71
N LYS A 48 6.89 -3.73 1.64
CA LYS A 48 8.13 -3.95 2.41
C LYS A 48 8.38 -2.76 3.32
N CYS A 49 8.49 -3.03 4.62
CA CYS A 49 8.93 -2.03 5.60
C CYS A 49 10.40 -1.66 5.33
N LYS A 50 10.68 -0.36 5.11
CA LYS A 50 12.06 0.11 4.85
C LYS A 50 12.95 0.05 6.10
N PHE A 51 12.36 0.10 7.31
CA PHE A 51 13.11 0.03 8.57
C PHE A 51 13.60 -1.37 8.95
N CYS A 52 12.70 -2.37 8.97
CA CYS A 52 13.06 -3.74 9.40
C CYS A 52 13.13 -4.76 8.26
N GLY A 53 12.74 -4.38 7.04
CA GLY A 53 12.80 -5.24 5.86
C GLY A 53 11.69 -6.30 5.75
N LYS A 54 10.79 -6.42 6.74
CA LYS A 54 9.64 -7.34 6.68
C LYS A 54 8.76 -7.07 5.47
N ARG A 55 8.20 -8.14 4.91
CA ARG A 55 7.34 -8.11 3.72
C ARG A 55 5.95 -8.63 4.05
N TYR A 56 4.95 -7.99 3.48
CA TYR A 56 3.54 -8.32 3.62
C TYR A 56 2.95 -8.44 2.22
N GLU A 57 2.27 -9.56 1.95
CA GLU A 57 1.68 -9.83 0.64
C GLU A 57 0.17 -9.72 0.72
N LEU A 58 -0.40 -8.88 -0.14
CA LEU A 58 -1.83 -8.76 -0.36
C LEU A 58 -2.14 -9.42 -1.70
N LYS A 59 -2.90 -10.52 -1.68
CA LYS A 59 -3.40 -11.13 -2.92
C LYS A 59 -4.59 -10.34 -3.42
N LYS A 60 -4.63 -10.12 -4.72
CA LYS A 60 -5.83 -9.63 -5.40
C LYS A 60 -6.89 -10.72 -5.29
N TYR A 61 -7.99 -10.40 -4.62
CA TYR A 61 -9.18 -11.25 -4.68
C TYR A 61 -9.97 -10.81 -5.91
N ASP A 62 -10.08 -11.70 -6.91
CA ASP A 62 -11.09 -11.54 -7.94
C ASP A 62 -12.43 -11.88 -7.31
N ASN A 63 -13.27 -10.86 -7.12
CA ASN A 63 -14.67 -11.06 -6.76
C ASN A 63 -15.37 -11.64 -8.00
N LEU A 64 -15.50 -12.97 -8.04
CA LEU A 64 -16.42 -13.69 -8.93
C LEU A 64 -17.87 -13.52 -8.46
#